data_AF-A0A538G972-F1
#
_entry.id   AF-A0A538G972-F1
#
_cell.length_a   1.000
_cell.length_b   1.000
_cell.length_c   1.000
_cell.angle_alpha   90.00
_cell.angle_beta   90.00
_cell.angle_gamma   90.00
#
_symmetry.space_group_name_H-M   'P 1'
#
loop_
_entity.id
_entity.type
_entity.pdbx_description
1 polymer ?
#
loop_
_entity_poly.entity_id
_entity_poly.type
_entity_poly.pdbx_seq_one_letter_code
_entity_poly.pdbx_strand_id
1 'polypeptide(L)'
;MRHKPKSHFVRHRGSQPIDELLASANPVLPAALESTELAAALDRLGERIVARRQTPGVRHGRRLATAVTFAAVALVVAAVAAGAMVTTHTGFFPKVAGTENDTSEFLRTDAPDFPPLVRRLVRDIPFPPGYSRQAYISRYLNAPTMKPDANGVPNTVQAAGIKGTIGFFSLCAWRGYWLKAHASSDASAQAVGASGLLQVASSEAVKKSDTWWPKYVALARNEARGDASWPPDLQRWYAVNCTGLADLGSPK
;
A
#
# COMPACT_ATOMS: atom_id res chain seq x y z
N MET A 1 3.57 -66.65 9.52
CA MET A 1 2.41 -65.81 9.14
C MET A 1 2.35 -64.63 10.11
N ARG A 2 2.61 -63.40 9.63
CA ARG A 2 2.61 -62.18 10.45
C ARG A 2 1.23 -61.51 10.35
N HIS A 3 0.49 -61.44 11.45
CA HIS A 3 -0.70 -60.61 11.55
C HIS A 3 -0.31 -59.15 11.73
N LYS A 4 -0.67 -58.30 10.76
CA LYS A 4 -0.64 -56.83 10.91
C LYS A 4 -1.80 -56.39 11.81
N PRO A 5 -1.60 -55.46 12.75
CA PRO A 5 -2.71 -54.80 13.43
C PRO A 5 -3.41 -53.82 12.46
N LYS A 6 -4.74 -53.81 12.50
CA LYS A 6 -5.59 -52.88 11.73
C LYS A 6 -5.48 -51.49 12.37
N SER A 7 -5.02 -50.49 11.61
CA SER A 7 -5.14 -49.10 12.02
C SER A 7 -6.61 -48.68 11.93
N HIS A 8 -7.23 -48.40 13.06
CA HIS A 8 -8.52 -47.71 13.09
C HIS A 8 -8.31 -46.26 12.64
N PHE A 9 -8.66 -45.96 11.39
CA PHE A 9 -8.90 -44.60 10.96
C PHE A 9 -10.21 -44.12 11.61
N VAL A 10 -10.09 -43.27 12.63
CA VAL A 10 -11.21 -42.48 13.13
C VAL A 10 -11.60 -41.51 12.02
N ARG A 11 -12.76 -41.77 11.40
CA ARG A 11 -13.37 -40.88 10.42
C ARG A 11 -13.91 -39.66 11.16
N HIS A 12 -13.13 -38.58 11.22
CA HIS A 12 -13.65 -37.28 11.66
C HIS A 12 -14.70 -36.81 10.64
N ARG A 13 -15.96 -36.86 11.07
CA ARG A 13 -17.12 -36.29 10.40
C ARG A 13 -16.99 -34.76 10.53
N GLY A 14 -16.48 -34.06 9.51
CA GLY A 14 -16.52 -32.58 9.51
C GLY A 14 -15.45 -31.79 8.73
N SER A 15 -14.65 -32.38 7.84
CA SER A 15 -13.78 -31.59 6.96
C SER A 15 -14.50 -31.27 5.65
N GLN A 16 -15.18 -30.13 5.58
CA GLN A 16 -15.49 -29.55 4.27
C GLN A 16 -14.16 -29.15 3.59
N PRO A 17 -13.98 -29.44 2.30
CA PRO A 17 -12.80 -29.02 1.57
C PRO A 17 -12.68 -27.49 1.62
N ILE A 18 -11.46 -27.00 1.80
CA ILE A 18 -11.13 -25.56 1.90
C ILE A 18 -11.75 -24.75 0.76
N ASP A 19 -11.88 -25.35 -0.43
CA ASP A 19 -12.49 -24.73 -1.60
C ASP A 19 -13.98 -24.37 -1.38
N GLU A 20 -14.71 -25.15 -0.57
CA GLU A 20 -16.12 -24.93 -0.23
C GLU A 20 -16.29 -23.79 0.80
N LEU A 21 -15.32 -23.67 1.72
CA LEU A 21 -15.23 -22.55 2.66
C LEU A 21 -14.82 -21.25 1.96
N LEU A 22 -13.91 -21.31 0.99
CA LEU A 22 -13.52 -20.17 0.18
C LEU A 22 -14.65 -19.70 -0.74
N ALA A 23 -15.41 -20.62 -1.32
CA ALA A 23 -16.58 -20.28 -2.14
C ALA A 23 -17.72 -19.64 -1.33
N SER A 24 -17.95 -20.10 -0.09
CA SER A 24 -18.99 -19.54 0.80
C SER A 24 -18.59 -18.21 1.46
N ALA A 25 -17.29 -17.90 1.53
CA ALA A 25 -16.77 -16.63 2.01
C ALA A 25 -16.70 -15.53 0.93
N ASN A 26 -16.97 -15.86 -0.34
CA ASN A 26 -17.00 -14.88 -1.42
C ASN A 26 -18.31 -14.07 -1.37
N PRO A 27 -18.28 -12.76 -1.05
CA PRO A 27 -19.50 -11.94 -0.95
C PRO A 27 -20.14 -11.66 -2.32
N VAL A 28 -19.47 -12.01 -3.41
CA VAL A 28 -19.98 -11.93 -4.77
C VAL A 28 -20.23 -13.33 -5.28
N LEU A 29 -21.50 -13.72 -5.35
CA LEU A 29 -21.90 -14.96 -6.00
C LEU A 29 -21.48 -14.90 -7.48
N PRO A 30 -20.90 -15.97 -8.07
CA PRO A 30 -20.57 -15.99 -9.49
C PRO A 30 -21.77 -15.62 -10.39
N ALA A 31 -22.98 -16.00 -9.97
CA ALA A 31 -24.23 -15.63 -10.65
C ALA A 31 -24.58 -14.13 -10.59
N ALA A 32 -24.01 -13.36 -9.67
CA ALA A 32 -24.21 -11.90 -9.60
C ALA A 32 -23.49 -11.19 -10.77
N LEU A 33 -22.35 -11.73 -11.21
CA LEU A 33 -21.59 -11.22 -12.36
C LEU A 33 -22.23 -11.59 -13.70
N GLU A 34 -23.05 -12.65 -13.74
CA GLU A 34 -23.84 -13.04 -14.91
C GLU A 34 -25.29 -12.52 -14.86
N SER A 35 -25.63 -11.66 -13.90
CA SER A 35 -27.01 -11.20 -13.73
C SER A 35 -27.44 -10.27 -14.87
N THR A 36 -28.57 -10.59 -15.49
CA THR A 36 -29.23 -9.74 -16.51
C THR A 36 -29.57 -8.35 -15.98
N GLU A 37 -29.75 -8.20 -14.66
CA GLU A 37 -29.96 -6.91 -14.02
C GLU A 37 -28.70 -6.04 -14.00
N LEU A 38 -27.52 -6.63 -13.79
CA LEU A 38 -26.24 -5.91 -13.87
C LEU A 38 -25.95 -5.46 -15.31
N ALA A 39 -26.20 -6.35 -16.29
CA ALA A 39 -26.10 -6.00 -17.71
C ALA A 39 -27.06 -4.85 -18.08
N ALA A 40 -28.33 -4.93 -17.65
CA ALA A 40 -29.31 -3.87 -17.90
C ALA A 40 -28.99 -2.55 -17.16
N ALA A 41 -28.38 -2.61 -15.98
CA ALA A 41 -27.94 -1.42 -15.25
C ALA A 41 -26.77 -0.71 -15.97
N LEU A 42 -25.84 -1.49 -16.53
CA LEU A 42 -24.74 -0.99 -17.36
C LEU A 42 -25.25 -0.43 -18.68
N ASP A 43 -26.22 -1.06 -19.32
CA ASP A 43 -26.87 -0.56 -20.53
C ASP A 43 -27.59 0.78 -20.28
N ARG A 44 -28.32 0.92 -19.16
CA ARG A 44 -28.96 2.19 -18.77
C ARG A 44 -27.95 3.30 -18.48
N LEU A 45 -26.78 2.97 -17.94
CA LEU A 45 -25.68 3.93 -17.76
C LEU A 45 -25.12 4.35 -19.12
N GLY A 46 -24.93 3.41 -20.04
CA GLY A 46 -24.53 3.66 -21.43
C GLY A 46 -25.53 4.58 -22.14
N GLU A 47 -26.82 4.28 -22.07
CA GLU A 47 -27.88 5.11 -22.66
C GLU A 47 -27.91 6.52 -22.07
N ARG A 48 -27.75 6.67 -20.75
CA ARG A 48 -27.74 8.01 -20.11
C ARG A 48 -26.53 8.84 -20.53
N ILE A 49 -25.39 8.22 -20.77
CA ILE A 49 -24.18 8.89 -21.28
C ILE A 49 -24.41 9.35 -22.72
N VAL A 50 -25.03 8.52 -23.55
CA VAL A 50 -25.35 8.84 -24.95
C VAL A 50 -26.46 9.90 -25.06
N ALA A 51 -27.49 9.81 -24.23
CA ALA A 51 -28.65 10.70 -24.28
C ALA A 51 -28.37 12.12 -23.76
N ARG A 52 -27.31 12.33 -22.95
CA ARG A 52 -27.02 13.65 -22.35
C ARG A 52 -26.43 14.67 -23.33
N ARG A 53 -26.26 14.34 -24.60
CA ARG A 53 -25.65 15.23 -25.62
C ARG A 53 -26.60 15.50 -26.79
N GLN A 54 -27.74 16.12 -26.49
CA GLN A 54 -28.57 16.77 -27.52
C GLN A 54 -28.97 18.16 -27.05
N THR A 55 -28.20 19.18 -27.45
CA THR A 55 -28.71 20.54 -27.62
C THR A 55 -28.90 20.77 -29.12
N PRO A 56 -30.07 21.25 -29.58
CA PRO A 56 -30.32 21.45 -31.00
C PRO A 56 -29.73 22.79 -31.45
N GLY A 57 -28.81 22.76 -32.42
CA GLY A 57 -28.18 23.98 -32.90
C GLY A 57 -27.41 23.83 -34.22
N VAL A 58 -28.11 24.13 -35.32
CA VAL A 58 -27.62 24.67 -36.60
C VAL A 58 -26.76 23.77 -37.52
N ARG A 59 -27.38 23.46 -38.68
CA ARG A 59 -26.82 22.85 -39.89
C ARG A 59 -25.49 23.50 -40.32
N HIS A 60 -24.40 22.75 -40.44
CA HIS A 60 -23.28 23.00 -41.37
C HIS A 60 -22.60 21.67 -41.75
N GLY A 61 -22.33 21.51 -43.06
CA GLY A 61 -22.26 20.24 -43.78
C GLY A 61 -20.98 19.41 -43.67
N ARG A 62 -21.19 18.08 -43.71
CA ARG A 62 -20.38 16.95 -44.22
C ARG A 62 -18.87 16.82 -43.89
N ARG A 63 -18.15 17.83 -43.41
CA ARG A 63 -16.73 17.71 -42.99
C ARG A 63 -16.56 17.41 -41.49
N LEU A 64 -17.60 17.59 -40.69
CA LEU A 64 -17.59 17.24 -39.26
C LEU A 64 -17.81 15.73 -39.01
N ALA A 65 -18.47 15.04 -39.94
CA ALA A 65 -18.87 13.64 -39.77
C ALA A 65 -17.65 12.71 -39.63
N THR A 66 -16.61 12.89 -40.45
CA THR A 66 -15.39 12.08 -40.42
C THR A 66 -14.51 12.36 -39.20
N ALA A 67 -14.46 13.60 -38.72
CA ALA A 67 -13.72 13.95 -37.50
C ALA A 67 -14.39 13.37 -36.23
N VAL A 68 -15.73 13.28 -36.22
CA VAL A 68 -16.50 12.67 -35.13
C VAL A 68 -16.33 11.16 -35.10
N THR A 69 -16.21 10.48 -36.25
CA THR A 69 -15.98 9.02 -36.28
C THR A 69 -14.60 8.63 -35.75
N PHE A 70 -13.53 9.36 -36.12
CA PHE A 70 -12.19 9.11 -35.57
C PHE A 70 -12.09 9.45 -34.08
N ALA A 71 -12.74 10.53 -33.62
CA ALA A 71 -12.80 10.86 -32.20
C ALA A 71 -13.62 9.85 -31.40
N ALA A 72 -14.71 9.31 -31.96
CA ALA A 72 -15.52 8.27 -31.34
C ALA A 72 -14.77 6.93 -31.24
N VAL A 73 -14.04 6.53 -32.29
CA VAL A 73 -13.20 5.31 -32.24
C VAL A 73 -12.04 5.48 -31.25
N ALA A 74 -11.39 6.65 -31.19
CA ALA A 74 -10.37 6.93 -30.19
C ALA A 74 -10.91 6.93 -28.75
N LEU A 75 -12.14 7.42 -28.54
CA LEU A 75 -12.82 7.37 -27.23
C LEU A 75 -13.29 5.95 -26.86
N VAL A 76 -13.72 5.14 -27.84
CA VAL A 76 -14.08 3.74 -27.61
C VAL A 76 -12.83 2.91 -27.28
N VAL A 77 -11.69 3.13 -27.96
CA VAL A 77 -10.42 2.50 -27.61
C VAL A 77 -9.93 2.95 -26.22
N ALA A 78 -10.10 4.22 -25.86
CA ALA A 78 -9.79 4.72 -24.51
C ALA A 78 -10.74 4.15 -23.43
N ALA A 79 -12.02 3.95 -23.73
CA ALA A 79 -13.01 3.39 -22.81
C ALA A 79 -12.84 1.87 -22.62
N VAL A 80 -12.49 1.13 -23.67
CA VAL A 80 -12.16 -0.31 -23.57
C VAL A 80 -10.82 -0.51 -22.84
N ALA A 81 -9.86 0.42 -22.98
CA ALA A 81 -8.66 0.44 -22.15
C ALA A 81 -8.94 0.78 -20.67
N ALA A 82 -9.96 1.58 -20.37
CA ALA A 82 -10.38 1.90 -19.00
C ALA A 82 -11.19 0.77 -18.33
N GLY A 83 -11.93 -0.03 -19.09
CA GLY A 83 -12.76 -1.13 -18.57
C GLY A 83 -11.98 -2.36 -18.10
N ALA A 84 -10.66 -2.44 -18.38
CA ALA A 84 -9.79 -3.55 -17.98
C ALA A 84 -8.65 -3.13 -17.04
N MET A 85 -8.65 -1.90 -16.51
CA MET A 85 -7.63 -1.50 -15.54
C MET A 85 -7.98 -2.07 -14.16
N VAL A 86 -7.16 -3.00 -13.68
CA VAL A 86 -7.07 -3.31 -12.26
C VAL A 86 -6.80 -2.00 -11.53
N THR A 87 -7.76 -1.54 -10.73
CA THR A 87 -7.60 -0.34 -9.88
C THR A 87 -6.94 -0.73 -8.57
N THR A 88 -6.17 0.20 -8.01
CA THR A 88 -5.60 0.04 -6.66
C THR A 88 -6.67 -0.16 -5.60
N HIS A 89 -7.80 0.54 -5.75
CA HIS A 89 -8.94 0.44 -4.84
C HIS A 89 -9.68 -0.88 -5.06
N THR A 90 -9.88 -1.65 -3.99
CA THR A 90 -10.59 -2.93 -3.98
C THR A 90 -12.05 -2.80 -3.56
N GLY A 91 -12.42 -1.70 -2.88
CA GLY A 91 -13.71 -1.56 -2.21
C GLY A 91 -13.89 -2.43 -0.97
N PHE A 92 -12.87 -3.18 -0.55
CA PHE A 92 -12.94 -4.04 0.62
C PHE A 92 -12.42 -3.32 1.87
N PHE A 93 -13.32 -3.15 2.86
CA PHE A 93 -13.04 -2.49 4.13
C PHE A 93 -13.26 -3.49 5.27
N PRO A 94 -12.23 -3.78 6.10
CA PRO A 94 -12.40 -4.70 7.21
C PRO A 94 -13.33 -4.09 8.27
N LYS A 95 -14.19 -4.93 8.85
CA LYS A 95 -15.16 -4.50 9.88
C LYS A 95 -14.50 -4.19 11.23
N VAL A 96 -13.34 -4.80 11.49
CA VAL A 96 -12.52 -4.61 12.69
C VAL A 96 -11.05 -4.59 12.30
N ALA A 97 -10.23 -3.83 13.02
CA ALA A 97 -8.80 -3.67 12.76
C ALA A 97 -7.98 -4.80 13.43
N GLY A 98 -8.26 -6.07 13.14
CA GLY A 98 -7.67 -7.23 13.83
C GLY A 98 -6.13 -7.29 13.76
N THR A 99 -5.60 -8.03 12.79
CA THR A 99 -4.16 -7.97 12.44
C THR A 99 -3.85 -6.82 11.47
N GLU A 100 -4.90 -6.13 11.04
CA GLU A 100 -4.93 -4.96 10.18
C GLU A 100 -4.53 -3.68 10.93
N ASN A 101 -4.03 -2.67 10.23
CA ASN A 101 -3.59 -1.41 10.84
C ASN A 101 -4.78 -0.55 11.29
N ASP A 102 -5.88 -0.60 10.54
CA ASP A 102 -7.12 0.13 10.83
C ASP A 102 -8.31 -0.47 10.04
N THR A 103 -9.41 0.27 9.93
CA THR A 103 -10.58 -0.09 9.11
C THR A 103 -10.56 0.51 7.70
N SER A 104 -9.40 1.04 7.27
CA SER A 104 -9.26 1.59 5.93
C SER A 104 -9.26 0.48 4.88
N GLU A 105 -9.54 0.89 3.64
CA GLU A 105 -9.60 0.00 2.50
C GLU A 105 -8.31 -0.80 2.32
N PHE A 106 -8.45 -2.06 1.92
CA PHE A 106 -7.36 -2.81 1.35
C PHE A 106 -7.07 -2.34 -0.07
N LEU A 107 -5.81 -2.04 -0.36
CA LEU A 107 -5.35 -1.54 -1.65
C LEU A 107 -4.53 -2.63 -2.33
N ARG A 108 -4.83 -2.93 -3.59
CA ARG A 108 -4.06 -3.85 -4.42
C ARG A 108 -2.70 -3.26 -4.77
N THR A 109 -1.64 -4.03 -4.55
CA THR A 109 -0.27 -3.56 -4.77
C THR A 109 0.23 -3.73 -6.20
N ASP A 110 -0.45 -4.56 -7.01
CA ASP A 110 -0.11 -4.86 -8.40
C ASP A 110 -0.71 -3.86 -9.41
N ALA A 111 -1.63 -3.02 -8.96
CA ALA A 111 -2.33 -2.08 -9.81
C ALA A 111 -1.39 -0.98 -10.35
N PRO A 112 -1.53 -0.54 -11.62
CA PRO A 112 -0.67 0.49 -12.21
C PRO A 112 -0.71 1.85 -11.48
N ASP A 113 -1.82 2.16 -10.83
CA ASP A 113 -2.04 3.38 -10.04
C ASP A 113 -1.55 3.27 -8.58
N PHE A 114 -1.02 2.12 -8.15
CA PHE A 114 -0.52 1.94 -6.78
C PHE A 114 0.74 2.76 -6.49
N PRO A 115 1.80 2.77 -7.34
CA PRO A 115 2.97 3.62 -7.14
C PRO A 115 2.67 5.13 -7.01
N PRO A 116 1.85 5.77 -7.87
CA PRO A 116 1.48 7.17 -7.68
C PRO A 116 0.63 7.40 -6.43
N LEU A 117 -0.21 6.45 -6.02
CA LEU A 117 -0.93 6.54 -4.75
C LEU A 117 0.03 6.54 -3.55
N VAL A 118 0.98 5.60 -3.50
CA VAL A 118 2.00 5.55 -2.44
C VAL A 118 2.73 6.89 -2.32
N ARG A 119 3.21 7.44 -3.44
CA ARG A 119 3.89 8.75 -3.45
C ARG A 119 3.04 9.87 -2.85
N ARG A 120 1.73 9.86 -3.11
CA ARG A 120 0.78 10.84 -2.56
C ARG A 120 0.59 10.66 -1.05
N LEU A 121 0.39 9.41 -0.61
CA LEU A 121 0.10 9.09 0.79
C LEU A 121 1.24 9.45 1.74
N VAL A 122 2.49 9.38 1.28
CA VAL A 122 3.69 9.54 2.12
C VAL A 122 4.46 10.83 1.86
N ARG A 123 3.91 11.74 1.05
CA ARG A 123 4.58 13.00 0.68
C ARG A 123 4.99 13.83 1.90
N ASP A 124 4.14 13.82 2.93
CA ASP A 124 4.30 14.66 4.11
C ASP A 124 5.17 13.99 5.20
N ILE A 125 5.69 12.77 4.94
CA ILE A 125 6.69 12.14 5.80
C ILE A 125 8.05 12.79 5.53
N PRO A 126 8.67 13.44 6.54
CA PRO A 126 9.95 14.10 6.37
C PRO A 126 11.07 13.06 6.26
N PHE A 127 12.13 13.40 5.54
CA PHE A 127 13.38 12.63 5.47
C PHE A 127 14.56 13.58 5.75
N PRO A 128 15.73 13.05 6.13
CA PRO A 128 16.90 13.88 6.38
C PRO A 128 17.29 14.76 5.18
N PRO A 129 17.91 15.93 5.41
CA PRO A 129 18.45 16.74 4.34
C PRO A 129 19.37 15.93 3.43
N GLY A 130 19.22 16.09 2.11
CA GLY A 130 20.00 15.37 1.10
C GLY A 130 19.60 13.91 0.88
N TYR A 131 18.73 13.33 1.71
CA TYR A 131 18.28 11.96 1.52
C TYR A 131 17.17 11.84 0.46
N SER A 132 17.28 10.87 -0.43
CA SER A 132 16.30 10.64 -1.49
C SER A 132 15.05 9.89 -1.00
N ARG A 133 13.94 10.60 -0.78
CA ARG A 133 12.62 9.99 -0.53
C ARG A 133 12.25 8.93 -1.58
N GLN A 134 12.59 9.17 -2.84
CA GLN A 134 12.27 8.25 -3.93
C GLN A 134 13.01 6.91 -3.81
N ALA A 135 14.22 6.88 -3.22
CA ALA A 135 14.93 5.63 -2.96
C ALA A 135 14.17 4.74 -1.96
N TYR A 136 13.64 5.33 -0.89
CA TYR A 136 12.82 4.63 0.10
C TYR A 136 11.48 4.15 -0.46
N ILE A 137 10.80 4.99 -1.24
CA ILE A 137 9.56 4.59 -1.94
C ILE A 137 9.83 3.45 -2.92
N SER A 138 10.93 3.52 -3.68
CA SER A 138 11.33 2.45 -4.61
C SER A 138 11.62 1.14 -3.86
N ARG A 139 12.32 1.21 -2.72
CA ARG A 139 12.58 0.04 -1.88
C ARG A 139 11.30 -0.60 -1.36
N TYR A 140 10.32 0.20 -0.96
CA TYR A 140 9.00 -0.26 -0.54
C TYR A 140 8.27 -0.97 -1.69
N LEU A 141 8.11 -0.30 -2.83
CA LEU A 141 7.39 -0.83 -4.01
C LEU A 141 8.04 -2.10 -4.60
N ASN A 142 9.33 -2.31 -4.35
CA ASN A 142 10.08 -3.47 -4.78
C ASN A 142 10.27 -4.54 -3.70
N ALA A 143 9.67 -4.36 -2.51
CA ALA A 143 9.67 -5.41 -1.50
C ALA A 143 8.90 -6.64 -2.00
N PRO A 144 9.32 -7.87 -1.67
CA PRO A 144 8.60 -9.09 -2.04
C PRO A 144 7.13 -9.09 -1.61
N THR A 145 6.84 -8.49 -0.44
CA THR A 145 5.48 -8.33 0.10
C THR A 145 4.57 -7.42 -0.73
N MET A 146 5.11 -6.65 -1.68
CA MET A 146 4.33 -5.83 -2.61
C MET A 146 4.09 -6.53 -3.95
N LYS A 147 4.71 -7.70 -4.19
CA LYS A 147 4.56 -8.47 -5.43
C LYS A 147 3.47 -9.53 -5.27
N PRO A 148 2.82 -9.99 -6.35
CA PRO A 148 1.94 -11.15 -6.27
C PRO A 148 2.65 -12.37 -5.66
N ASP A 149 1.88 -13.24 -5.02
CA ASP A 149 2.40 -14.49 -4.48
C ASP A 149 2.79 -15.50 -5.57
N ALA A 150 3.21 -16.71 -5.17
CA ALA A 150 3.62 -17.76 -6.10
C ALA A 150 2.50 -18.23 -7.06
N ASN A 151 1.24 -17.98 -6.71
CA ASN A 151 0.07 -18.33 -7.51
C ASN A 151 -0.43 -17.13 -8.35
N GLY A 152 0.26 -15.99 -8.29
CA GLY A 152 -0.15 -14.76 -8.98
C GLY A 152 -1.26 -13.99 -8.28
N VAL A 153 -1.59 -14.33 -7.03
CA VAL A 153 -2.59 -13.58 -6.25
C VAL A 153 -1.95 -12.26 -5.78
N PRO A 154 -2.55 -11.10 -6.09
CA PRO A 154 -2.03 -9.82 -5.65
C PRO A 154 -2.03 -9.70 -4.14
N ASN A 155 -0.96 -9.12 -3.60
CA ASN A 155 -0.96 -8.67 -2.22
C ASN A 155 -1.85 -7.43 -2.06
N THR A 156 -2.33 -7.24 -0.83
CA THR A 156 -3.08 -6.05 -0.45
C THR A 156 -2.46 -5.40 0.78
N VAL A 157 -2.63 -4.08 0.87
CA VAL A 157 -2.12 -3.30 1.99
C VAL A 157 -3.06 -2.14 2.29
N GLN A 158 -3.13 -1.73 3.55
CA GLN A 158 -3.91 -0.56 3.95
C GLN A 158 -3.10 0.73 3.86
N ALA A 159 -3.78 1.85 3.68
CA ALA A 159 -3.13 3.17 3.64
C ALA A 159 -2.32 3.47 4.91
N ALA A 160 -2.81 3.06 6.08
CA ALA A 160 -2.07 3.17 7.34
C ALA A 160 -0.79 2.33 7.34
N GLY A 161 -0.83 1.11 6.79
CA GLY A 161 0.36 0.25 6.66
C GLY A 161 1.42 0.84 5.72
N ILE A 162 1.01 1.47 4.61
CA ILE A 162 1.92 2.20 3.70
C ILE A 162 2.62 3.34 4.45
N LYS A 163 1.83 4.19 5.13
CA LYS A 163 2.35 5.33 5.90
C LYS A 163 3.25 4.89 7.04
N GLY A 164 2.87 3.85 7.77
CA GLY A 164 3.64 3.26 8.85
C GLY A 164 4.99 2.73 8.38
N THR A 165 5.00 1.96 7.29
CA THR A 165 6.24 1.38 6.74
C THR A 165 7.21 2.47 6.27
N ILE A 166 6.72 3.48 5.53
CA ILE A 166 7.58 4.59 5.10
C ILE A 166 7.98 5.49 6.27
N GLY A 167 7.11 5.66 7.27
CA GLY A 167 7.43 6.34 8.52
C GLY A 167 8.58 5.63 9.24
N PHE A 168 8.54 4.31 9.32
CA PHE A 168 9.62 3.50 9.87
C PHE A 168 10.93 3.65 9.06
N PHE A 169 10.87 3.61 7.73
CA PHE A 169 12.05 3.86 6.89
C PHE A 169 12.67 5.24 7.14
N SER A 170 11.82 6.24 7.38
CA SER A 170 12.27 7.59 7.75
C SER A 170 12.92 7.61 9.14
N LEU A 171 12.40 6.88 10.14
CA LEU A 171 13.07 6.71 11.44
C LEU A 171 14.48 6.11 11.27
N CYS A 172 14.63 5.12 10.40
CA CYS A 172 15.93 4.56 10.03
C CYS A 172 16.88 5.61 9.45
N ALA A 173 16.39 6.41 8.51
CA ALA A 173 17.15 7.46 7.86
C ALA A 173 17.61 8.55 8.83
N TRP A 174 16.70 9.05 9.68
CA TRP A 174 16.98 10.13 10.64
C TRP A 174 18.01 9.76 11.68
N ARG A 175 17.97 8.54 12.20
CA ARG A 175 19.04 8.09 13.08
C ARG A 175 20.36 7.91 12.35
N GLY A 176 20.35 7.35 11.14
CA GLY A 176 21.57 7.23 10.31
C GLY A 176 22.25 8.59 10.12
N TYR A 177 21.44 9.61 9.81
CA TYR A 177 21.87 11.00 9.72
C TYR A 177 22.45 11.50 11.06
N TRP A 178 21.74 11.29 12.17
CA TRP A 178 22.21 11.70 13.50
C TRP A 178 23.52 11.02 13.88
N LEU A 179 23.66 9.71 13.65
CA LEU A 179 24.85 8.93 13.97
C LEU A 179 26.08 9.41 13.17
N LYS A 180 25.90 9.77 11.89
CA LYS A 180 26.98 10.37 11.08
C LYS A 180 27.43 11.71 11.67
N ALA A 181 26.48 12.58 12.00
CA ALA A 181 26.76 13.87 12.63
C ALA A 181 27.42 13.71 14.02
N HIS A 182 27.01 12.69 14.78
CA HIS A 182 27.61 12.36 16.06
C HIS A 182 29.06 11.90 15.90
N ALA A 183 29.34 11.01 14.95
CA ALA A 183 30.69 10.55 14.65
C ALA A 183 31.62 11.69 14.19
N SER A 184 31.09 12.70 13.49
CA SER A 184 31.85 13.88 13.06
C SER A 184 31.82 15.05 14.06
N SER A 185 31.23 14.87 15.25
CA SER A 185 31.03 15.93 16.25
C SER A 185 30.31 17.18 15.72
N ASP A 186 29.46 17.05 14.70
CA ASP A 186 28.64 18.14 14.16
C ASP A 186 27.37 18.32 15.03
N ALA A 187 27.45 19.27 15.96
CA ALA A 187 26.34 19.56 16.89
C ALA A 187 25.09 20.09 16.18
N SER A 188 25.24 20.83 15.08
CA SER A 188 24.10 21.39 14.35
C SER A 188 23.34 20.27 13.64
N ALA A 189 24.06 19.40 12.93
CA ALA A 189 23.46 18.24 12.27
C ALA A 189 22.90 17.23 13.27
N GLN A 190 23.51 17.06 14.46
CA GLN A 190 22.90 16.26 15.53
C GLN A 190 21.56 16.84 15.99
N ALA A 191 21.46 18.15 16.23
CA ALA A 191 20.19 18.77 16.62
C ALA A 191 19.10 18.57 15.55
N VAL A 192 19.46 18.74 14.27
CA VAL A 192 18.56 18.49 13.13
C VAL A 192 18.13 17.02 13.07
N GLY A 193 19.07 16.09 13.24
CA GLY A 193 18.80 14.66 13.25
C GLY A 193 17.83 14.24 14.34
N ALA A 194 18.06 14.68 15.57
CA ALA A 194 17.23 14.34 16.72
C ALA A 194 15.82 14.95 16.59
N SER A 195 15.71 16.19 16.09
CA SER A 195 14.42 16.84 15.84
C SER A 195 13.61 16.11 14.77
N GLY A 196 14.25 15.74 13.65
CA GLY A 196 13.61 14.98 12.58
C GLY A 196 13.16 13.60 13.04
N LEU A 197 14.00 12.90 13.81
CA LEU A 197 13.62 11.61 14.42
C LEU A 197 12.40 11.76 15.33
N LEU A 198 12.37 12.77 16.19
CA LEU A 198 11.25 13.05 17.08
C LEU A 198 9.96 13.36 16.31
N GLN A 199 10.06 14.16 15.24
CA GLN A 199 8.91 14.51 14.40
C GLN A 199 8.27 13.27 13.78
N VAL A 200 9.07 12.35 13.25
CA VAL A 200 8.55 11.12 12.63
C VAL A 200 8.03 10.16 13.70
N ALA A 201 8.76 9.97 14.79
CA ALA A 201 8.39 9.08 15.89
C ALA A 201 7.06 9.44 16.55
N SER A 202 6.74 10.74 16.57
CA SER A 202 5.49 11.27 17.14
C SER A 202 4.35 11.41 16.13
N SER A 203 4.58 11.05 14.86
CA SER A 203 3.58 11.18 13.80
C SER A 203 2.47 10.12 13.92
N GLU A 204 1.28 10.45 13.40
CA GLU A 204 0.16 9.50 13.32
C GLU A 204 0.47 8.29 12.43
N ALA A 205 1.36 8.46 11.44
CA ALA A 205 1.81 7.37 10.60
C ALA A 205 2.46 6.25 11.43
N VAL A 206 3.31 6.59 12.40
CA VAL A 206 4.00 5.63 13.26
C VAL A 206 3.11 5.19 14.41
N LYS A 207 2.41 6.10 15.09
CA LYS A 207 1.56 5.78 16.24
C LYS A 207 0.46 4.76 15.96
N LYS A 208 -0.11 4.80 14.75
CA LYS A 208 -1.18 3.88 14.35
C LYS A 208 -0.68 2.53 13.87
N SER A 209 0.57 2.43 13.40
CA SER A 209 1.11 1.20 12.83
C SER A 209 2.06 0.45 13.75
N ASP A 210 2.61 1.12 14.77
CA ASP A 210 3.70 0.56 15.57
C ASP A 210 3.57 0.90 17.05
N THR A 211 3.41 -0.12 17.89
CA THR A 211 3.29 0.02 19.35
C THR A 211 4.59 0.43 20.02
N TRP A 212 5.73 0.37 19.31
CA TRP A 212 7.05 0.78 19.81
C TRP A 212 7.30 2.28 19.64
N TRP A 213 6.34 3.04 19.10
CA TRP A 213 6.46 4.49 18.92
C TRP A 213 6.97 5.26 20.17
N PRO A 214 6.60 4.93 21.42
CA PRO A 214 7.12 5.63 22.58
C PRO A 214 8.63 5.43 22.76
N LYS A 215 9.17 4.27 22.35
CA LYS A 215 10.60 3.97 22.40
C LYS A 215 11.39 4.79 21.38
N TYR A 216 10.84 5.03 20.19
CA TYR A 216 11.47 5.94 19.21
C TYR A 216 11.47 7.39 19.70
N VAL A 217 10.42 7.84 20.39
CA VAL A 217 10.38 9.16 21.02
C VAL A 217 11.41 9.27 22.15
N ALA A 218 11.51 8.25 23.01
CA ALA A 218 12.53 8.20 24.07
C ALA A 218 13.94 8.26 23.47
N LEU A 219 14.17 7.51 22.39
CA LEU A 219 15.42 7.55 21.67
C LEU A 219 15.76 8.94 21.12
N ALA A 220 14.83 9.59 20.42
CA ALA A 220 15.06 10.92 19.88
C ALA A 220 15.40 11.95 20.98
N ARG A 221 14.82 11.78 22.18
CA ARG A 221 15.16 12.60 23.34
C ARG A 221 16.57 12.31 23.87
N ASN A 222 17.04 11.07 23.84
CA ASN A 222 18.42 10.73 24.20
C ASN A 222 19.41 11.37 23.20
N GLU A 223 19.13 11.21 21.91
CA GLU A 223 19.94 11.78 20.82
C GLU A 223 19.97 13.33 20.86
N ALA A 224 18.86 13.97 21.25
CA ALA A 224 18.82 15.42 21.48
C ALA A 224 19.74 15.89 22.64
N ARG A 225 20.15 14.98 23.53
CA ARG A 225 21.12 15.23 24.61
C ARG A 225 22.52 14.74 24.27
N GLY A 226 22.77 14.31 23.03
CA GLY A 226 24.07 13.77 22.61
C GLY A 226 24.29 12.30 22.99
N ASP A 227 23.27 11.62 23.51
CA ASP A 227 23.39 10.23 23.94
C ASP A 227 22.97 9.26 22.82
N ALA A 228 23.95 8.55 22.26
CA ALA A 228 23.76 7.55 21.22
C ALA A 228 23.21 6.20 21.75
N SER A 229 23.08 6.06 23.07
CA SER A 229 22.64 4.81 23.70
C SER A 229 21.24 4.40 23.24
N TRP A 230 21.07 3.10 23.09
CA TRP A 230 19.79 2.52 22.77
C TRP A 230 18.94 2.38 24.03
N PRO A 231 17.63 2.63 23.95
CA PRO A 231 16.71 1.99 24.88
C PRO A 231 16.96 0.46 24.87
N PRO A 232 17.03 -0.23 26.02
CA PRO A 232 17.50 -1.62 26.13
C PRO A 232 16.86 -2.61 25.13
N ASP A 233 15.57 -2.45 24.84
CA ASP A 233 14.85 -3.34 23.92
C ASP A 233 14.97 -2.96 22.43
N LEU A 234 15.43 -1.74 22.15
CA LEU A 234 15.40 -1.16 20.81
C LEU A 234 16.62 -1.55 19.98
N GLN A 235 17.76 -1.80 20.63
CA GLN A 235 19.04 -2.04 19.97
C GLN A 235 18.99 -3.20 18.98
N ARG A 236 18.55 -4.38 19.44
CA ARG A 236 18.53 -5.59 18.61
C ARG A 236 17.51 -5.46 17.46
N TRP A 237 16.34 -4.93 17.77
CA TRP A 237 15.28 -4.74 16.78
C TRP A 237 15.72 -3.76 15.69
N TYR A 238 16.33 -2.65 16.06
CA TYR A 238 16.76 -1.64 15.10
C TYR A 238 17.95 -2.10 14.26
N ALA A 239 18.92 -2.78 14.86
CA ALA A 239 20.06 -3.33 14.14
C ALA A 239 19.60 -4.26 13.01
N VAL A 240 18.58 -5.08 13.26
CA VAL A 240 18.01 -5.97 12.23
C VAL A 240 17.20 -5.19 11.20
N ASN A 241 16.31 -4.30 11.65
CA ASN A 241 15.30 -3.70 10.77
C ASN A 241 15.77 -2.47 9.98
N CYS A 242 16.78 -1.75 10.47
CA CYS A 242 17.31 -0.56 9.79
C CYS A 242 18.59 -0.81 8.97
N THR A 243 19.07 -2.06 8.95
CA THR A 243 20.21 -2.44 8.09
C THR A 243 19.92 -2.08 6.64
N GLY A 244 20.82 -1.29 6.03
CA GLY A 244 20.69 -0.82 4.65
C GLY A 244 19.65 0.29 4.44
N LEU A 245 18.87 0.69 5.45
CA LEU A 245 17.92 1.81 5.37
C LEU A 245 18.52 3.14 5.87
N ALA A 246 19.44 3.08 6.83
CA ALA A 246 20.09 4.26 7.41
C ALA A 246 20.85 5.12 6.38
N ASP A 247 21.26 4.52 5.27
CA ASP A 247 22.06 5.14 4.21
C ASP A 247 21.38 5.12 2.82
N LEU A 248 20.19 4.52 2.71
CA LEU A 248 19.47 4.29 1.45
C LEU A 248 19.05 5.59 0.77
N GLY A 249 19.94 6.18 0.00
CA GLY A 249 19.71 7.47 -0.65
C GLY A 249 20.32 8.65 0.10
N SER A 250 21.21 8.40 1.07
CA SER A 250 22.15 9.41 1.53
C SER A 250 23.09 9.84 0.38
N PRO A 251 23.59 11.08 0.37
CA PRO A 251 24.65 11.50 -0.55
C PRO A 251 25.88 10.59 -0.39
N LYS A 252 26.53 10.24 -1.50
CA LYS A 252 27.80 9.51 -1.49
C LYS A 252 28.97 10.44 -1.21
#